data_AF-A0A1J4W190-F1
#
_entry.id   AF-A0A1J4W190-F1
#
_cell.length_a   1.000
_cell.length_b   1.000
_cell.length_c   1.000
_cell.angle_alpha   90.00
_cell.angle_beta   90.00
_cell.angle_gamma   90.00
#
_symmetry.space_group_name_H-M   'P 1'
#
loop_
_entity.id
_entity.type
_entity.pdbx_description
1 polymer ?
#
loop_
_entity_poly.entity_id
_entity_poly.type
_entity_poly.pdbx_seq_one_letter_code
_entity_poly.pdbx_strand_id
1 'polypeptide(L)'
;MGNLLRSQRRQLKEWVEALEDGSFNGDSKAEVERIKGLLGEWGAASNSEYYARLDNLNGKAIGDSDIEFTQGKRKYIGLVDDKITVVTPVYGHMFIERYYAERFKLSWRFNQKGRIDMIDSMLYPDLLWHLVTVKNFQSIEPGWAHGYAFHTVLPRDLAEFLPGFESADERTRYDLVMKSGHRIAADICSGLERNSIKRPAFIGRDKAYLGDIAEDDEAAVLLQRASMVKPRVARMTNSSERGQLVINYS
;
A
#
# COMPACT_ATOMS: atom_id res chain seq x y z
N MET A 1 14.92 -15.71 31.18
CA MET A 1 14.25 -14.51 30.66
C MET A 1 14.84 -13.30 31.37
N GLY A 2 15.60 -12.47 30.66
CA GLY A 2 16.19 -11.26 31.23
C GLY A 2 15.11 -10.18 31.38
N ASN A 3 14.90 -9.70 32.59
CA ASN A 3 14.06 -8.51 32.79
C ASN A 3 14.94 -7.27 32.61
N LEU A 4 14.60 -6.44 31.63
CA LEU A 4 15.23 -5.13 31.45
C LEU A 4 15.18 -4.32 32.75
N LEU A 5 16.32 -3.75 33.13
CA LEU A 5 16.44 -2.83 34.26
C LEU A 5 15.54 -1.60 34.03
N ARG A 6 15.10 -0.95 35.12
CA ARG A 6 14.25 0.26 35.03
C ARG A 6 14.90 1.38 34.21
N SER A 7 16.22 1.56 34.34
CA SER A 7 17.00 2.54 33.58
C SER A 7 17.00 2.24 32.07
N GLN A 8 17.19 0.98 31.70
CA GLN A 8 17.17 0.52 30.30
C GLN A 8 15.80 0.73 29.67
N ARG A 9 14.71 0.43 30.39
CA ARG A 9 13.34 0.66 29.89
C ARG A 9 13.05 2.13 29.64
N ARG A 10 13.50 3.01 30.54
CA ARG A 10 13.32 4.46 30.39
C ARG A 10 14.08 4.98 29.16
N GLN A 11 15.33 4.57 29.01
CA GLN A 11 16.17 4.97 27.88
C GLN A 11 15.65 4.45 26.54
N LEU A 12 15.20 3.20 26.48
CA LEU A 12 14.54 2.63 25.30
C LEU A 12 13.28 3.41 24.91
N LYS A 13 12.46 3.75 25.90
CA LYS A 13 11.26 4.53 25.68
C LYS A 13 11.58 5.88 25.05
N GLU A 14 12.53 6.62 25.61
CA GLU A 14 12.96 7.93 25.11
C GLU A 14 13.47 7.84 23.66
N TRP A 15 14.30 6.84 23.33
CA TRP A 15 14.81 6.66 21.98
C TRP A 15 13.72 6.28 20.97
N VAL A 16 12.84 5.33 21.33
CA VAL A 16 11.76 4.90 20.43
C VAL A 16 10.74 6.02 20.23
N GLU A 17 10.41 6.79 21.28
CA GLU A 17 9.53 7.97 21.15
C GLU A 17 10.14 9.03 20.24
N ALA A 18 11.44 9.34 20.39
CA ALA A 18 12.14 10.30 19.53
C ALA A 18 12.19 9.87 18.05
N LEU A 19 12.23 8.55 17.79
CA LEU A 19 12.14 8.00 16.43
C LEU A 19 10.71 8.02 15.89
N GLU A 20 9.69 7.84 16.74
CA GLU A 20 8.28 7.84 16.36
C GLU A 20 7.71 9.22 16.08
N ASP A 21 8.16 10.23 16.83
CA ASP A 21 7.73 11.62 16.70
C ASP A 21 8.59 12.45 15.72
N GLY A 22 9.69 11.87 15.23
CA GLY A 22 10.59 12.51 14.27
C GLY A 22 11.51 13.57 14.86
N SER A 23 11.65 13.64 16.19
CA SER A 23 12.58 14.56 16.87
C SER A 23 14.04 14.08 16.84
N PHE A 24 14.30 12.84 16.41
CA PHE A 24 15.65 12.32 16.22
C PHE A 24 16.35 12.93 14.99
N ASN A 25 17.38 13.73 15.24
CA ASN A 25 18.24 14.31 14.21
C ASN A 25 19.40 13.36 13.86
N GLY A 26 19.13 12.32 13.06
CA GLY A 26 20.15 11.37 12.61
C GLY A 26 19.60 10.34 11.60
N ASP A 27 20.43 9.37 11.21
CA ASP A 27 19.98 8.26 10.37
C ASP A 27 19.09 7.30 11.19
N SER A 28 17.78 7.46 11.05
CA SER A 28 16.77 6.68 11.75
C SER A 28 16.90 5.17 11.50
N LYS A 29 17.38 4.74 10.33
CA LYS A 29 17.54 3.31 10.00
C LYS A 29 18.73 2.72 10.75
N ALA A 30 19.86 3.41 10.72
CA ALA A 30 21.04 3.01 11.50
C ALA A 30 20.73 2.97 13.00
N GLU A 31 19.94 3.94 13.49
CA GLU A 31 19.55 4.01 14.89
C GLU A 31 18.58 2.89 15.30
N VAL A 32 17.61 2.53 14.45
CA VAL A 32 16.73 1.37 14.70
C VAL A 32 17.54 0.08 14.85
N GLU A 33 18.51 -0.17 13.96
CA GLU A 33 19.38 -1.35 14.04
C GLU A 33 20.28 -1.34 15.28
N ARG A 34 20.80 -0.17 15.66
CA ARG A 34 21.56 0.01 16.91
C ARG A 34 20.71 -0.36 18.13
N ILE A 35 19.46 0.11 18.20
CA ILE A 35 18.56 -0.17 19.33
C ILE A 35 18.18 -1.65 19.38
N LYS A 36 17.95 -2.30 18.23
CA LYS A 36 17.70 -3.75 18.14
C LYS A 36 18.89 -4.57 18.64
N GLY A 37 20.11 -4.14 18.32
CA GLY A 37 21.34 -4.74 18.85
C GLY A 37 21.41 -4.67 20.37
N LEU A 38 21.16 -3.48 20.94
CA LEU A 38 21.14 -3.30 22.39
C LEU A 38 20.07 -4.13 23.11
N LEU A 39 18.87 -4.25 22.52
CA LEU A 39 17.82 -5.12 23.06
C LEU A 39 18.28 -6.58 23.12
N GLY A 40 19.03 -7.04 22.11
CA GLY A 40 19.61 -8.38 22.08
C GLY A 40 20.67 -8.57 23.17
N GLU A 41 21.58 -7.61 23.32
CA GLU A 41 22.61 -7.62 24.36
C GLU A 41 22.02 -7.60 25.78
N TRP A 42 20.91 -6.90 25.97
CA TRP A 42 20.21 -6.83 27.25
C TRP A 42 19.28 -8.03 27.52
N GLY A 43 19.25 -9.00 26.61
CA GLY A 43 18.46 -10.23 26.75
C GLY A 43 16.95 -9.98 26.72
N ALA A 44 16.50 -8.91 26.06
CA ALA A 44 15.10 -8.65 25.83
C ALA A 44 14.49 -9.74 24.94
N ALA A 45 13.25 -10.12 25.21
CA ALA A 45 12.56 -11.09 24.37
C ALA A 45 12.31 -10.48 22.98
N SER A 46 12.55 -11.26 21.92
CA SER A 46 12.36 -10.87 20.52
C SER A 46 10.90 -10.51 20.19
N ASN A 47 9.95 -10.98 20.99
CA ASN A 47 8.52 -10.63 20.90
C ASN A 47 8.11 -9.46 21.80
N SER A 48 9.07 -8.71 22.37
CA SER A 48 8.76 -7.55 23.19
C SER A 48 8.16 -6.41 22.35
N GLU A 49 7.35 -5.58 23.00
CA GLU A 49 6.69 -4.42 22.38
C GLU A 49 7.68 -3.47 21.68
N TYR A 50 8.91 -3.36 22.19
CA TYR A 50 9.95 -2.53 21.58
C TYR A 50 10.41 -3.03 20.22
N TYR A 51 10.56 -4.35 20.02
CA TYR A 51 10.87 -4.91 18.70
C TYR A 51 9.75 -4.61 17.71
N ALA A 52 8.49 -4.80 18.11
CA ALA A 52 7.33 -4.50 17.26
C ALA A 52 7.24 -3.01 16.86
N ARG A 53 7.54 -2.09 17.80
CA ARG A 53 7.59 -0.65 17.53
C ARG A 53 8.73 -0.28 16.57
N LEU A 54 9.92 -0.84 16.77
CA LEU A 54 11.08 -0.64 15.90
C LEU A 54 10.87 -1.21 14.49
N ASP A 55 10.18 -2.34 14.36
CA ASP A 55 9.82 -2.90 13.05
C ASP A 55 8.82 -2.00 12.30
N ASN A 56 7.87 -1.40 13.01
CA ASN A 56 6.96 -0.40 12.44
C ASN A 56 7.70 0.89 12.02
N LEU A 57 8.76 1.27 12.73
CA LEU A 57 9.61 2.41 12.39
C LEU A 57 10.47 2.15 11.15
N ASN A 58 11.02 0.94 10.98
CA ASN A 58 11.68 0.55 9.72
C ASN A 58 10.71 0.60 8.53
N GLY A 59 9.44 0.26 8.74
CA GLY A 59 8.40 0.48 7.74
C GLY A 59 8.16 1.96 7.44
N LYS A 60 8.20 2.85 8.44
CA LYS A 60 8.08 4.31 8.24
C LYS A 60 9.31 4.95 7.58
N ALA A 61 10.53 4.46 7.86
CA ALA A 61 11.78 4.98 7.31
C ALA A 61 11.91 4.81 5.79
N ILE A 62 11.11 3.93 5.18
CA ILE A 62 11.03 3.75 3.72
C ILE A 62 10.17 4.86 3.07
N GLY A 63 9.50 5.67 3.89
CA GLY A 63 8.69 6.82 3.48
C GLY A 63 9.47 7.95 2.80
N ASP A 64 10.77 8.04 3.04
CA ASP A 64 11.68 9.08 2.50
C ASP A 64 12.95 8.48 1.84
N SER A 65 12.85 7.30 1.23
CA SER A 65 13.93 6.89 0.33
C SER A 65 14.00 7.85 -0.87
N ASP A 66 15.18 8.44 -1.08
CA ASP A 66 15.58 9.27 -2.24
C ASP A 66 15.68 8.45 -3.54
N ILE A 67 14.74 7.51 -3.75
CA ILE A 67 14.69 6.76 -5.00
C ILE A 67 14.08 7.67 -6.06
N GLU A 68 14.90 8.04 -7.03
CA GLU A 68 14.44 8.72 -8.23
C GLU A 68 13.67 7.73 -9.11
N PHE A 69 12.38 7.99 -9.31
CA PHE A 69 11.52 7.15 -10.15
C PHE A 69 11.67 7.50 -11.64
N THR A 70 12.74 7.00 -12.25
CA THR A 70 13.15 7.36 -13.62
C THR A 70 12.80 6.28 -14.64
N GLN A 71 12.62 5.04 -14.21
CA GLN A 71 12.42 3.94 -15.14
C GLN A 71 11.02 3.94 -15.78
N GLY A 72 10.98 3.59 -17.07
CA GLY A 72 9.77 3.58 -17.91
C GLY A 72 8.78 2.46 -17.60
N LYS A 73 7.78 2.24 -18.45
CA LYS A 73 6.74 1.24 -18.17
C LYS A 73 7.29 -0.20 -18.16
N ARG A 74 7.06 -0.94 -17.08
CA ARG A 74 7.37 -2.37 -16.93
C ARG A 74 6.12 -3.13 -16.50
N LYS A 75 6.04 -4.43 -16.77
CA LYS A 75 4.87 -5.24 -16.38
C LYS A 75 5.32 -6.55 -15.77
N TYR A 76 4.69 -6.90 -14.65
CA TYR A 76 4.95 -8.10 -13.88
C TYR A 76 3.65 -8.87 -13.71
N ILE A 77 3.64 -10.18 -13.93
CA ILE A 77 2.43 -11.02 -13.85
C ILE A 77 2.63 -12.25 -12.96
N GLY A 78 1.65 -12.51 -12.11
CA GLY A 78 1.66 -13.60 -11.15
C GLY A 78 0.26 -14.00 -10.71
N LEU A 79 0.17 -15.07 -9.93
CA LEU A 79 -1.05 -15.45 -9.23
C LEU A 79 -0.93 -15.08 -7.75
N VAL A 80 -1.89 -14.30 -7.25
CA VAL A 80 -2.05 -13.89 -5.85
C VAL A 80 -3.45 -14.32 -5.42
N ASP A 81 -3.56 -15.13 -4.37
CA ASP A 81 -4.75 -15.91 -3.99
C ASP A 81 -5.47 -16.51 -5.20
N ASP A 82 -4.71 -17.23 -6.04
CA ASP A 82 -5.18 -17.92 -7.25
C ASP A 82 -5.87 -17.02 -8.29
N LYS A 83 -5.66 -15.70 -8.23
CA LYS A 83 -6.13 -14.74 -9.24
C LYS A 83 -4.96 -14.12 -9.98
N ILE A 84 -5.12 -13.97 -11.30
CA ILE A 84 -4.14 -13.27 -12.14
C ILE A 84 -4.06 -11.83 -11.68
N THR A 85 -2.84 -11.44 -11.33
CA THR A 85 -2.50 -10.09 -10.86
C THR A 85 -1.36 -9.57 -11.72
N VAL A 86 -1.53 -8.36 -12.25
CA VAL A 86 -0.53 -7.66 -13.04
C VAL A 86 -0.12 -6.40 -12.30
N VAL A 87 1.18 -6.20 -12.10
CA VAL A 87 1.75 -4.98 -11.53
C VAL A 87 2.50 -4.24 -12.61
N THR A 88 2.18 -2.97 -12.81
CA THR A 88 2.79 -2.10 -13.83
C THR A 88 3.33 -0.83 -13.18
N PRO A 89 4.60 -0.79 -12.76
CA PRO A 89 5.25 0.46 -12.38
C PRO A 89 5.55 1.31 -13.63
N VAL A 90 5.42 2.62 -13.49
CA VAL A 90 5.71 3.62 -14.52
C VAL A 90 5.91 4.99 -13.90
N TYR A 91 7.10 5.58 -14.00
CA TYR A 91 7.40 6.96 -13.58
C TYR A 91 6.82 7.33 -12.20
N GLY A 92 7.15 6.56 -11.17
CA GLY A 92 6.72 6.81 -9.79
C GLY A 92 5.25 6.51 -9.49
N HIS A 93 4.55 5.90 -10.45
CA HIS A 93 3.22 5.36 -10.25
C HIS A 93 3.29 3.84 -10.38
N MET A 94 2.35 3.16 -9.75
CA MET A 94 2.19 1.72 -9.87
C MET A 94 0.73 1.38 -10.10
N PHE A 95 0.43 0.62 -11.14
CA PHE A 95 -0.88 0.01 -11.33
C PHE A 95 -0.84 -1.41 -10.78
N ILE A 96 -1.81 -1.76 -9.96
CA ILE A 96 -2.11 -3.15 -9.64
C ILE A 96 -3.43 -3.48 -10.33
N GLU A 97 -3.41 -4.45 -11.23
CA GLU A 97 -4.59 -4.96 -11.92
C GLU A 97 -4.89 -6.37 -11.44
N ARG A 98 -6.14 -6.63 -11.04
CA ARG A 98 -6.59 -7.98 -10.65
C ARG A 98 -7.75 -8.41 -11.55
N TYR A 99 -7.60 -9.60 -12.12
CA TYR A 99 -8.58 -10.21 -12.99
C TYR A 99 -9.47 -11.13 -12.17
N TYR A 100 -10.78 -10.89 -12.27
CA TYR A 100 -11.83 -11.63 -11.61
C TYR A 100 -12.69 -12.30 -12.70
N ALA A 101 -12.56 -13.62 -12.81
CA ALA A 101 -13.07 -14.38 -13.95
C ALA A 101 -12.57 -13.82 -15.31
N GLU A 102 -13.20 -14.24 -16.41
CA GLU A 102 -12.82 -13.80 -17.77
C GLU A 102 -13.36 -12.40 -18.14
N ARG A 103 -14.22 -11.81 -17.30
CA ARG A 103 -15.05 -10.66 -17.69
C ARG A 103 -14.79 -9.38 -16.92
N PHE A 104 -14.13 -9.46 -15.76
CA PHE A 104 -14.01 -8.31 -14.87
C PHE A 104 -12.57 -8.08 -14.45
N LYS A 105 -12.12 -6.82 -14.57
CA LYS A 105 -10.80 -6.39 -14.11
C LYS A 105 -10.95 -5.14 -13.27
N LEU A 106 -10.31 -5.12 -12.11
CA LEU A 106 -10.09 -3.90 -11.34
C LEU A 106 -8.63 -3.47 -11.44
N SER A 107 -8.43 -2.16 -11.54
CA SER A 107 -7.12 -1.53 -11.52
C SER A 107 -7.08 -0.47 -10.44
N TRP A 108 -6.02 -0.48 -9.65
CA TRP A 108 -5.71 0.55 -8.66
C TRP A 108 -4.40 1.22 -9.08
N ARG A 109 -4.41 2.54 -9.27
CA ARG A 109 -3.20 3.33 -9.50
C ARG A 109 -2.75 3.95 -8.18
N PHE A 110 -1.53 3.63 -7.78
CA PHE A 110 -0.83 4.15 -6.63
C PHE A 110 0.19 5.20 -7.06
N ASN A 111 0.31 6.27 -6.28
CA ASN A 111 1.37 7.27 -6.44
C ASN A 111 2.64 6.89 -5.65
N GLN A 112 3.65 7.75 -5.70
CA GLN A 112 4.94 7.56 -5.04
C GLN A 112 4.85 7.37 -3.52
N LYS A 113 3.80 7.89 -2.88
CA LYS A 113 3.56 7.74 -1.44
C LYS A 113 2.68 6.52 -1.12
N GLY A 114 2.42 5.65 -2.11
CA GLY A 114 1.62 4.43 -1.93
C GLY A 114 0.12 4.69 -1.79
N ARG A 115 -0.37 5.87 -2.17
CA ARG A 115 -1.80 6.25 -2.06
C ARG A 115 -2.49 6.00 -3.39
N ILE A 116 -3.72 5.49 -3.34
CA ILE A 116 -4.57 5.32 -4.52
C ILE A 116 -5.09 6.70 -4.95
N ASP A 117 -4.79 7.08 -6.18
CA ASP A 117 -5.32 8.30 -6.80
C ASP A 117 -6.30 8.01 -7.94
N MET A 118 -6.39 6.76 -8.38
CA MET A 118 -7.32 6.31 -9.41
C MET A 118 -7.70 4.85 -9.20
N ILE A 119 -9.00 4.55 -9.39
CA ILE A 119 -9.51 3.19 -9.49
C ILE A 119 -10.30 3.09 -10.78
N ASP A 120 -9.94 2.09 -11.58
CA ASP A 120 -10.64 1.77 -12.81
C ASP A 120 -11.24 0.37 -12.73
N SER A 121 -12.41 0.21 -13.33
CA SER A 121 -12.92 -1.11 -13.70
C SER A 121 -13.01 -1.24 -15.20
N MET A 122 -12.65 -2.41 -15.71
CA MET A 122 -12.93 -2.81 -17.08
C MET A 122 -13.85 -4.01 -17.04
N LEU A 123 -15.08 -3.82 -17.52
CA LEU A 123 -16.01 -4.90 -17.85
C LEU A 123 -15.80 -5.22 -19.33
N TYR A 124 -15.41 -6.46 -19.61
CA TYR A 124 -15.18 -6.91 -20.98
C TYR A 124 -16.48 -6.76 -21.82
N PRO A 125 -16.41 -6.27 -23.07
CA PRO A 125 -15.18 -5.96 -23.80
C PRO A 125 -14.69 -4.50 -23.70
N ASP A 126 -15.54 -3.49 -23.50
CA ASP A 126 -15.19 -2.14 -24.00
C ASP A 126 -15.45 -0.94 -23.07
N LEU A 127 -15.88 -1.15 -21.83
CA LEU A 127 -16.11 -0.02 -20.91
C LEU A 127 -15.09 0.05 -19.78
N LEU A 128 -14.18 1.03 -19.91
CA LEU A 128 -13.35 1.53 -18.83
C LEU A 128 -14.17 2.55 -18.03
N TRP A 129 -14.41 2.25 -16.75
CA TRP A 129 -15.05 3.18 -15.83
C TRP A 129 -14.06 3.64 -14.77
N HIS A 130 -13.81 4.95 -14.73
CA HIS A 130 -13.07 5.60 -13.64
C HIS A 130 -13.97 5.65 -12.40
N LEU A 131 -13.87 4.63 -11.56
CA LEU A 131 -14.68 4.48 -10.36
C LEU A 131 -14.35 5.53 -9.31
N VAL A 132 -13.06 5.84 -9.18
CA VAL A 132 -12.53 6.85 -8.26
C VAL A 132 -11.42 7.59 -8.97
N THR A 133 -11.42 8.92 -8.92
CA THR A 133 -10.34 9.75 -9.44
C THR A 133 -10.11 10.94 -8.53
N VAL A 134 -8.91 11.06 -7.98
CA VAL A 134 -8.49 12.20 -7.17
C VAL A 134 -8.06 13.34 -8.10
N LYS A 135 -8.75 14.49 -8.04
CA LYS A 135 -8.39 15.66 -8.85
C LYS A 135 -7.32 16.51 -8.16
N ASN A 136 -6.55 17.24 -8.98
CA ASN A 136 -5.58 18.27 -8.58
C ASN A 136 -4.38 17.78 -7.73
N PHE A 137 -4.02 16.50 -7.84
CA PHE A 137 -2.97 15.89 -7.02
C PHE A 137 -1.56 16.46 -7.22
N GLN A 138 -1.27 17.02 -8.40
CA GLN A 138 0.05 17.58 -8.73
C GLN A 138 0.17 19.07 -8.38
N SER A 139 -0.96 19.78 -8.27
CA SER A 139 -0.98 21.24 -8.17
C SER A 139 -1.28 21.78 -6.78
N ILE A 140 -1.85 20.97 -5.88
CA ILE A 140 -2.33 21.46 -4.57
C ILE A 140 -1.47 20.96 -3.40
N GLU A 141 -1.13 19.67 -3.30
CA GLU A 141 -0.31 19.15 -2.18
C GLU A 141 0.34 17.78 -2.50
N PRO A 142 1.64 17.72 -2.86
CA PRO A 142 2.37 16.46 -3.05
C PRO A 142 2.41 15.55 -1.81
N GLY A 143 2.08 16.09 -0.63
CA GLY A 143 2.04 15.41 0.67
C GLY A 143 0.67 14.91 1.13
N TRP A 144 -0.40 15.09 0.34
CA TRP A 144 -1.81 14.93 0.75
C TRP A 144 -2.16 13.67 1.57
N ALA A 145 -2.33 13.81 2.89
CA ALA A 145 -2.98 12.75 3.70
C ALA A 145 -4.51 12.75 3.51
N HIS A 146 -5.06 13.78 2.85
CA HIS A 146 -6.48 14.02 2.67
C HIS A 146 -6.73 14.52 1.25
N GLY A 147 -7.69 13.95 0.51
CA GLY A 147 -7.96 14.39 -0.87
C GLY A 147 -9.39 14.16 -1.33
N TYR A 148 -9.81 15.00 -2.27
CA TYR A 148 -11.14 14.93 -2.88
C TYR A 148 -11.11 14.04 -4.11
N ALA A 149 -12.00 13.04 -4.12
CA ALA A 149 -12.16 12.14 -5.25
C ALA A 149 -13.54 12.28 -5.89
N PHE A 150 -13.55 12.36 -7.21
CA PHE A 150 -14.73 12.14 -8.01
C PHE A 150 -14.99 10.64 -8.08
N HIS A 151 -16.25 10.25 -8.02
CA HIS A 151 -16.63 8.86 -8.11
C HIS A 151 -17.81 8.64 -9.03
N THR A 152 -17.84 7.48 -9.69
CA THR A 152 -19.03 6.98 -10.42
C THR A 152 -19.70 5.90 -9.61
N VAL A 153 -20.98 5.63 -9.88
CA VAL A 153 -21.70 4.52 -9.24
C VAL A 153 -20.92 3.22 -9.46
N LEU A 154 -20.58 2.56 -8.36
CA LEU A 154 -19.85 1.29 -8.40
C LEU A 154 -20.72 0.18 -9.03
N PRO A 155 -20.19 -0.64 -9.96
CA PRO A 155 -20.91 -1.78 -10.52
C PRO A 155 -21.41 -2.73 -9.45
N ARG A 156 -22.63 -3.27 -9.60
CA ARG A 156 -23.16 -4.29 -8.67
C ARG A 156 -22.36 -5.58 -8.70
N ASP A 157 -21.79 -5.91 -9.85
CA ASP A 157 -20.99 -7.13 -10.09
C ASP A 157 -19.75 -7.20 -9.16
N LEU A 158 -19.34 -6.08 -8.56
CA LEU A 158 -18.34 -6.06 -7.50
C LEU A 158 -18.71 -6.92 -6.29
N ALA A 159 -20.00 -7.15 -6.06
CA ALA A 159 -20.48 -8.02 -4.99
C ALA A 159 -19.99 -9.47 -5.13
N GLU A 160 -19.72 -9.94 -6.35
CA GLU A 160 -19.18 -11.29 -6.59
C GLU A 160 -17.75 -11.44 -6.07
N PHE A 161 -17.03 -10.32 -5.92
CA PHE A 161 -15.58 -10.32 -5.69
C PHE A 161 -15.17 -9.63 -4.38
N LEU A 162 -16.04 -8.79 -3.83
CA LEU A 162 -15.83 -8.04 -2.60
C LEU A 162 -16.89 -8.46 -1.56
N PRO A 163 -16.54 -9.34 -0.61
CA PRO A 163 -17.45 -9.76 0.44
C PRO A 163 -18.04 -8.57 1.20
N GLY A 164 -19.36 -8.60 1.42
CA GLY A 164 -20.09 -7.54 2.13
C GLY A 164 -20.40 -6.29 1.30
N PHE A 165 -20.04 -6.26 0.01
CA PHE A 165 -20.29 -5.11 -0.84
C PHE A 165 -21.78 -4.82 -1.08
N GLU A 166 -22.60 -5.85 -1.31
CA GLU A 166 -24.02 -5.66 -1.62
C GLU A 166 -24.80 -5.06 -0.43
N SER A 167 -24.53 -5.55 0.78
CA SER A 167 -25.18 -5.07 2.01
C SER A 167 -24.60 -3.76 2.56
N ALA A 168 -23.42 -3.35 2.09
CA ALA A 168 -22.76 -2.13 2.52
C ALA A 168 -23.46 -0.87 2.00
N ASP A 169 -23.45 0.18 2.82
CA ASP A 169 -23.76 1.53 2.36
C ASP A 169 -22.73 2.01 1.32
N GLU A 170 -23.10 3.01 0.53
CA GLU A 170 -22.26 3.53 -0.54
C GLU A 170 -20.83 3.90 -0.10
N ARG A 171 -20.67 4.59 1.04
CA ARG A 171 -19.35 4.98 1.55
C ARG A 171 -18.53 3.73 1.87
N THR A 172 -19.15 2.78 2.55
CA THR A 172 -18.53 1.50 2.91
C THR A 172 -18.14 0.70 1.67
N ARG A 173 -18.90 0.78 0.56
CA ARG A 173 -18.51 0.15 -0.72
C ARG A 173 -17.23 0.74 -1.31
N TYR A 174 -17.08 2.07 -1.34
CA TYR A 174 -15.83 2.69 -1.79
C TYR A 174 -14.66 2.36 -0.87
N ASP A 175 -14.90 2.35 0.44
CA ASP A 175 -13.90 1.97 1.44
C ASP A 175 -13.40 0.52 1.22
N LEU A 176 -14.31 -0.42 0.95
CA LEU A 176 -13.98 -1.80 0.59
C LEU A 176 -13.12 -1.89 -0.67
N VAL A 177 -13.50 -1.19 -1.75
CA VAL A 177 -12.74 -1.20 -3.01
C VAL A 177 -11.34 -0.60 -2.82
N MET A 178 -11.23 0.52 -2.11
CA MET A 178 -9.95 1.15 -1.79
C MET A 178 -9.05 0.23 -0.96
N LYS A 179 -9.58 -0.32 0.13
CA LYS A 179 -8.86 -1.25 1.00
C LYS A 179 -8.43 -2.52 0.27
N SER A 180 -9.22 -2.98 -0.69
CA SER A 180 -8.86 -4.13 -1.54
C SER A 180 -7.54 -3.90 -2.28
N GLY A 181 -7.33 -2.71 -2.87
CA GLY A 181 -6.07 -2.39 -3.56
C GLY A 181 -4.85 -2.50 -2.64
N HIS A 182 -4.90 -1.86 -1.47
CA HIS A 182 -3.81 -1.90 -0.48
C HIS A 182 -3.59 -3.30 0.09
N ARG A 183 -4.68 -4.06 0.33
CA ARG A 183 -4.60 -5.45 0.77
C ARG A 183 -3.90 -6.31 -0.28
N ILE A 184 -4.23 -6.16 -1.55
CA ILE A 184 -3.56 -6.88 -2.64
C ILE A 184 -2.06 -6.54 -2.67
N ALA A 185 -1.69 -5.27 -2.50
CA ALA A 185 -0.29 -4.88 -2.37
C ALA A 185 0.41 -5.61 -1.20
N ALA A 186 -0.24 -5.68 -0.04
CA ALA A 186 0.26 -6.40 1.13
C ALA A 186 0.37 -7.92 0.91
N ASP A 187 -0.60 -8.52 0.23
CA ASP A 187 -0.60 -9.94 -0.13
C ASP A 187 0.55 -10.25 -1.12
N ILE A 188 0.85 -9.34 -2.05
CA ILE A 188 2.03 -9.46 -2.94
C ILE A 188 3.32 -9.35 -2.13
N CYS A 189 3.49 -8.33 -1.28
CA CYS A 189 4.68 -8.20 -0.42
C CYS A 189 4.92 -9.47 0.41
N SER A 190 3.88 -9.94 1.10
CA SER A 190 3.95 -11.18 1.89
C SER A 190 4.29 -12.40 1.02
N GLY A 191 3.77 -12.44 -0.20
CA GLY A 191 4.07 -13.50 -1.16
C GLY A 191 5.50 -13.47 -1.69
N LEU A 192 6.09 -12.29 -1.87
CA LEU A 192 7.50 -12.13 -2.25
C LEU A 192 8.42 -12.58 -1.12
N GLU A 193 8.17 -12.13 0.11
CA GLU A 193 8.94 -12.52 1.30
C GLU A 193 8.94 -14.03 1.55
N ARG A 194 7.79 -14.69 1.31
CA ARG A 194 7.61 -16.13 1.50
C ARG A 194 7.94 -16.95 0.25
N ASN A 195 8.35 -16.30 -0.85
CA ASN A 195 8.52 -16.91 -2.15
C ASN A 195 7.31 -17.80 -2.58
N SER A 196 6.10 -17.31 -2.32
CA SER A 196 4.84 -18.05 -2.53
C SER A 196 3.98 -17.51 -3.67
N ILE A 197 4.46 -16.47 -4.38
CA ILE A 197 3.84 -16.06 -5.65
C ILE A 197 3.91 -17.25 -6.62
N LYS A 198 2.83 -17.53 -7.35
CA LYS A 198 2.83 -18.60 -8.36
C LYS A 198 2.96 -18.01 -9.76
N ARG A 199 3.64 -18.74 -10.64
CA ARG A 199 3.69 -18.41 -12.09
C ARG A 199 2.34 -18.72 -12.74
N PRO A 200 1.79 -17.83 -13.58
CA PRO A 200 0.63 -18.17 -14.38
C PRO A 200 1.03 -19.17 -15.49
N ALA A 201 0.06 -19.87 -16.06
CA ALA A 201 0.30 -20.81 -17.16
C ALA A 201 0.90 -20.13 -18.41
N PHE A 202 0.63 -18.84 -18.60
CA PHE A 202 1.16 -18.04 -19.70
C PHE A 202 1.62 -16.68 -19.21
N ILE A 203 2.87 -16.34 -19.53
CA ILE A 203 3.45 -15.00 -19.37
C ILE A 203 3.61 -14.45 -20.77
N GLY A 204 2.85 -13.41 -21.12
CA GLY A 204 2.98 -12.73 -22.42
C GLY A 204 4.39 -12.17 -22.61
N ARG A 205 4.83 -11.99 -23.86
CA ARG A 205 6.19 -11.53 -24.18
C ARG A 205 6.56 -10.16 -23.60
N ASP A 206 5.56 -9.35 -23.25
CA ASP A 206 5.71 -8.01 -22.68
C ASP A 206 5.70 -7.98 -21.14
N LYS A 207 5.76 -9.14 -20.47
CA LYS A 207 5.62 -9.26 -19.02
C LYS A 207 6.75 -10.10 -18.42
N ALA A 208 7.31 -9.64 -17.32
CA ALA A 208 8.17 -10.42 -16.43
C ALA A 208 7.31 -11.17 -15.39
N TYR A 209 7.93 -12.08 -14.64
CA TYR A 209 7.22 -12.77 -13.57
C TYR A 209 7.07 -11.85 -12.35
N LEU A 210 5.94 -11.94 -11.65
CA LEU A 210 5.68 -11.09 -10.47
C LEU A 210 6.70 -11.26 -9.34
N GLY A 211 7.32 -12.42 -9.21
CA GLY A 211 8.42 -12.62 -8.26
C GLY A 211 9.65 -11.76 -8.55
N ASP A 212 9.85 -11.36 -9.81
CA ASP A 212 11.01 -10.57 -10.24
C ASP A 212 10.93 -9.11 -9.78
N ILE A 213 9.81 -8.67 -9.17
CA ILE A 213 9.70 -7.34 -8.54
C ILE A 213 10.74 -7.15 -7.42
N ALA A 214 11.15 -8.23 -6.76
CA ALA A 214 12.16 -8.15 -5.70
C ALA A 214 13.53 -7.63 -6.20
N GLU A 215 13.76 -7.67 -7.52
CA GLU A 215 14.98 -7.18 -8.17
C GLU A 215 14.79 -5.78 -8.81
N ASP A 216 13.58 -5.19 -8.76
CA ASP A 216 13.27 -3.84 -9.23
C ASP A 216 13.03 -2.91 -8.04
N ASP A 217 14.07 -2.16 -7.66
CA ASP A 217 14.04 -1.27 -6.48
C ASP A 217 12.89 -0.27 -6.51
N GLU A 218 12.57 0.32 -7.67
CA GLU A 218 11.47 1.29 -7.79
C GLU A 218 10.12 0.60 -7.56
N ALA A 219 9.91 -0.56 -8.20
CA ALA A 219 8.67 -1.31 -8.06
C ALA A 219 8.48 -1.85 -6.64
N ALA A 220 9.54 -2.39 -6.05
CA ALA A 220 9.54 -2.91 -4.69
C ALA A 220 9.16 -1.82 -3.68
N VAL A 221 9.75 -0.62 -3.80
CA VAL A 221 9.42 0.50 -2.91
C VAL A 221 8.01 1.02 -3.11
N LEU A 222 7.53 1.17 -4.37
CA LEU A 222 6.14 1.56 -4.62
C LEU A 222 5.16 0.54 -4.04
N LEU A 223 5.44 -0.75 -4.22
CA LEU A 223 4.62 -1.84 -3.71
C LEU A 223 4.60 -1.86 -2.18
N GLN A 224 5.75 -1.67 -1.54
CA GLN A 224 5.84 -1.60 -0.08
C GLN A 224 5.11 -0.38 0.48
N ARG A 225 5.24 0.79 -0.14
CA ARG A 225 4.49 1.97 0.29
C ARG A 225 2.98 1.74 0.13
N ALA A 226 2.57 1.12 -0.97
CA ALA A 226 1.17 0.75 -1.20
C ALA A 226 0.63 -0.25 -0.16
N SER A 227 1.44 -1.20 0.32
CA SER A 227 0.99 -2.18 1.32
C SER A 227 0.84 -1.59 2.74
N MET A 228 1.54 -0.51 3.04
CA MET A 228 1.60 0.08 4.38
C MET A 228 0.52 1.12 4.67
N VAL A 229 0.05 1.80 3.63
CA VAL A 229 -0.89 2.91 3.75
C VAL A 229 -2.32 2.42 3.98
N LYS A 230 -3.05 3.05 4.91
CA LYS A 230 -4.43 2.66 5.21
C LYS A 230 -5.42 3.74 4.75
N PRO A 231 -6.25 3.48 3.72
CA PRO A 231 -7.28 4.42 3.31
C PRO A 231 -8.46 4.38 4.27
N ARG A 232 -9.12 5.53 4.40
CA ARG A 232 -10.45 5.68 5.01
C ARG A 232 -11.28 6.62 4.15
N VAL A 233 -12.45 6.16 3.71
CA VAL A 233 -13.38 7.00 2.97
C VAL A 233 -14.36 7.70 3.94
N ALA A 234 -14.40 9.02 3.86
CA ALA A 234 -15.37 9.86 4.57
C ALA A 234 -16.29 10.56 3.56
N ARG A 235 -17.55 10.79 3.96
CA ARG A 235 -18.47 11.63 3.18
C ARG A 235 -18.23 13.10 3.54
N MET A 236 -18.24 13.99 2.55
CA MET A 236 -18.38 15.42 2.82
C MET A 236 -19.78 15.66 3.40
N THR A 237 -19.85 16.28 4.57
CA THR A 237 -21.11 16.64 5.21
C THR A 237 -21.80 17.85 4.56
N ASN A 238 -21.09 18.64 3.74
CA ASN A 238 -21.55 19.96 3.29
C ASN A 238 -21.20 20.34 1.83
N SER A 239 -20.95 19.42 0.88
CA SER A 239 -20.77 19.84 -0.52
C SER A 239 -22.10 19.92 -1.26
N SER A 240 -22.33 21.06 -1.90
CA SER A 240 -23.35 21.27 -2.93
C SER A 240 -23.09 20.44 -4.20
N GLU A 241 -21.92 19.82 -4.30
CA GLU A 241 -21.49 18.97 -5.40
C GLU A 241 -21.75 17.49 -5.08
N ARG A 242 -22.79 16.91 -5.72
CA ARG A 242 -22.99 15.45 -5.75
C ARG A 242 -21.77 14.79 -6.39
N GLY A 243 -21.29 13.69 -5.82
CA GLY A 243 -20.24 12.86 -6.43
C GLY A 243 -18.81 13.08 -5.90
N GLN A 244 -18.65 13.62 -4.70
CA GLN A 244 -17.34 13.79 -4.05
C GLN A 244 -17.18 12.93 -2.79
N LEU A 245 -16.05 12.23 -2.71
CA LEU A 245 -15.58 11.52 -1.52
C LEU A 245 -14.37 12.24 -0.94
N VAL A 246 -14.23 12.18 0.38
CA VAL A 246 -12.97 12.52 1.05
C VAL A 246 -12.23 11.23 1.35
N ILE A 247 -11.00 11.12 0.87
CA ILE A 247 -10.11 9.98 1.14
C ILE A 247 -9.05 10.45 2.11
N ASN A 248 -8.94 9.75 3.24
CA ASN A 248 -7.93 9.99 4.26
C ASN A 248 -6.96 8.82 4.31
N TYR A 249 -5.68 9.12 4.42
CA TYR A 249 -4.60 8.15 4.52
C TYR A 249 -3.88 8.29 5.86
N SER A 250 -3.77 7.17 6.58
CA SER A 250 -3.00 7.04 7.83
C SER A 250 -1.88 6.03 7.69
#